data_AF-A0A7Y6M6M4-F1
#
_entry.id   AF-A0A7Y6M6M4-F1
#
_cell.length_a   1.000
_cell.length_b   1.000
_cell.length_c   1.000
_cell.angle_alpha   90.00
_cell.angle_beta   90.00
_cell.angle_gamma   90.00
#
_symmetry.space_group_name_H-M   'P 1'
#
loop_
_entity.id
_entity.type
_entity.pdbx_description
1 polymer ?
#
loop_
_entity_poly.entity_id
_entity_poly.type
_entity_poly.pdbx_seq_one_letter_code
_entity_poly.pdbx_strand_id
1 'polypeptide(L)'
;MQATDLRLFRAAVLPTAALGLVAIVISLIVSGVPGMLGSLIGLVLVMVFFAVGLVGVAYASRVSPTVMMAAAMGTFLAKIAILIIVLESVRGVTAWSPRAFSLTVILGTIAWTIGEARAFMKLRILYVDPEPSRSVGERAKDERV
;
A
#
# COMPACT_ATOMS: atom_id res chain seq x y z
N MET A 1 -8.27 -7.30 10.66
CA MET A 1 -8.43 -6.54 9.41
C MET A 1 -9.85 -6.75 8.92
N GLN A 2 -10.60 -5.67 8.66
CA GLN A 2 -11.92 -5.81 8.04
C GLN A 2 -11.74 -6.25 6.57
N ALA A 3 -12.78 -6.83 5.97
CA ALA A 3 -12.75 -7.24 4.56
C ALA A 3 -12.35 -6.09 3.61
N THR A 4 -12.65 -4.85 4.00
CA THR A 4 -12.28 -3.61 3.32
C THR A 4 -10.77 -3.35 3.29
N ASP A 5 -10.09 -3.47 4.43
CA ASP A 5 -8.64 -3.25 4.55
C ASP A 5 -7.86 -4.25 3.69
N LEU A 6 -8.34 -5.51 3.65
CA LEU A 6 -7.75 -6.58 2.84
C LEU A 6 -7.92 -6.33 1.33
N ARG A 7 -9.05 -5.74 0.91
CA ARG A 7 -9.27 -5.36 -0.50
C ARG A 7 -8.35 -4.22 -0.91
N LEU A 8 -8.18 -3.23 -0.04
CA LEU A 8 -7.26 -2.10 -0.27
C LEU A 8 -5.81 -2.62 -0.39
N PHE A 9 -5.39 -3.49 0.53
CA PHE A 9 -4.08 -4.11 0.53
C PHE A 9 -3.83 -4.93 -0.74
N ARG A 10 -4.76 -5.82 -1.12
CA ARG A 10 -4.63 -6.65 -2.33
C ARG A 10 -4.57 -5.82 -3.62
N ALA A 11 -5.35 -4.74 -3.70
CA ALA A 11 -5.41 -3.90 -4.88
C ALA A 11 -4.09 -3.18 -5.19
N ALA A 12 -3.27 -2.90 -4.16
CA ALA A 12 -1.93 -2.34 -4.33
C ALA A 12 -0.84 -3.41 -4.42
N VAL A 13 -0.92 -4.47 -3.60
CA VAL A 13 0.09 -5.54 -3.56
C VAL A 13 0.19 -6.31 -4.87
N LEU A 14 -0.93 -6.73 -5.48
CA LEU A 14 -0.90 -7.54 -6.69
C LEU A 14 -0.16 -6.86 -7.85
N PRO A 15 -0.51 -5.61 -8.26
CA PRO A 15 0.19 -4.96 -9.36
C PRO A 15 1.66 -4.68 -9.03
N THR A 16 1.99 -4.32 -7.79
CA THR A 16 3.38 -4.09 -7.37
C THR A 16 4.20 -5.37 -7.38
N ALA A 17 3.64 -6.49 -6.90
CA ALA A 17 4.29 -7.78 -6.93
C ALA A 17 4.52 -8.26 -8.38
N ALA A 18 3.53 -8.10 -9.25
CA ALA A 18 3.66 -8.45 -10.67
C ALA A 18 4.74 -7.62 -11.37
N LEU A 19 4.73 -6.29 -11.19
CA LEU A 19 5.76 -5.40 -11.74
C LEU A 19 7.14 -5.67 -11.14
N GLY A 20 7.20 -5.96 -9.85
CA GLY A 20 8.43 -6.35 -9.17
C GLY A 20 9.03 -7.63 -9.74
N LEU A 21 8.20 -8.65 -9.99
CA LEU A 21 8.66 -9.90 -10.61
C LEU A 21 9.24 -9.65 -12.00
N VAL A 22 8.58 -8.82 -12.81
CA VAL A 22 9.07 -8.42 -14.13
C VAL A 22 10.40 -7.67 -14.02
N ALA A 23 10.52 -6.73 -13.07
CA ALA A 23 11.76 -6.01 -12.84
C ALA A 23 12.91 -6.94 -12.41
N ILE A 24 12.63 -7.96 -11.61
CA ILE A 24 13.61 -8.99 -11.21
C ILE A 24 14.10 -9.78 -12.42
N VAL A 25 13.18 -10.28 -13.26
CA VAL A 25 13.52 -11.05 -14.47
C VAL A 25 14.33 -10.20 -15.44
N ILE A 26 13.92 -8.96 -15.71
CA ILE A 26 14.65 -8.05 -16.61
C ILE A 26 16.04 -7.75 -16.04
N SER A 27 16.15 -7.47 -14.75
CA SER A 27 17.43 -7.13 -14.12
C SER A 27 18.38 -8.32 -14.09
N LEU A 28 17.86 -9.54 -13.95
CA LEU A 28 18.63 -10.78 -14.07
C LEU A 28 19.22 -10.94 -15.47
N ILE A 29 18.43 -10.66 -16.52
CA ILE A 29 18.88 -10.77 -17.91
C ILE A 29 19.93 -9.69 -18.24
N VAL A 30 19.70 -8.45 -17.82
CA VAL A 30 20.54 -7.30 -18.20
C VAL A 30 21.82 -7.18 -17.36
N SER A 31 21.76 -7.53 -16.08
CA SER A 31 22.85 -7.30 -15.12
C SER A 31 23.22 -8.53 -14.30
N GLY A 32 22.70 -9.71 -14.64
CA GLY A 32 22.99 -10.96 -13.94
C GLY A 32 22.49 -10.99 -12.50
N VAL A 33 23.13 -11.82 -11.69
CA VAL A 33 22.80 -12.00 -10.26
C VAL A 33 22.80 -10.68 -9.47
N PRO A 34 23.74 -9.73 -9.66
CA PRO A 34 23.69 -8.44 -8.97
C PRO A 34 22.43 -7.61 -9.29
N GLY A 35 21.94 -7.68 -10.53
CA GLY A 35 20.69 -7.04 -10.94
C GLY A 35 19.47 -7.66 -10.27
N MET A 36 19.41 -8.99 -10.25
CA MET A 36 18.36 -9.75 -9.56
C MET A 36 18.32 -9.43 -8.06
N LEU A 37 19.48 -9.39 -7.40
CA LEU A 37 19.55 -9.05 -5.97
C LEU A 37 19.10 -7.61 -5.71
N GLY A 38 19.56 -6.65 -6.51
CA GLY A 38 19.17 -5.25 -6.36
C GLY A 38 17.66 -5.04 -6.51
N SER A 39 17.06 -5.63 -7.53
CA SER A 39 15.62 -5.56 -7.78
C SER A 39 14.80 -6.29 -6.71
N LEU A 40 15.23 -7.47 -6.26
CA LEU A 40 14.56 -8.21 -5.18
C LEU A 40 14.53 -7.41 -3.88
N ILE A 41 15.66 -6.84 -3.48
CA ILE A 41 15.75 -5.99 -2.28
C ILE A 41 14.85 -4.75 -2.44
N GLY A 42 14.86 -4.11 -3.61
CA GLY A 42 14.00 -2.97 -3.91
C GLY A 42 12.51 -3.30 -3.80
N LEU A 43 12.10 -4.45 -4.33
CA LEU A 43 10.72 -4.92 -4.24
C LEU A 43 10.30 -5.16 -2.79
N VAL A 44 11.12 -5.88 -2.01
CA VAL A 44 10.85 -6.15 -0.59
C VAL A 44 10.73 -4.84 0.19
N LEU A 45 11.65 -3.90 -0.05
CA LEU A 45 11.63 -2.59 0.59
C LEU A 45 10.30 -1.88 0.33
N VAL A 46 9.91 -1.72 -0.94
CA VAL A 46 8.64 -1.05 -1.33
C VAL A 46 7.45 -1.72 -0.65
N MET A 47 7.37 -3.05 -0.71
CA MET A 47 6.25 -3.82 -0.14
C MET A 47 6.11 -3.58 1.36
N VAL A 48 7.21 -3.67 2.12
CA VAL A 48 7.19 -3.43 3.57
C VAL A 48 6.84 -1.98 3.88
N PHE A 49 7.46 -1.03 3.19
CA PHE A 49 7.30 0.40 3.45
C PHE A 49 5.85 0.87 3.29
N PHE A 50 5.20 0.41 2.21
CA PHE A 50 3.82 0.78 1.94
C PHE A 50 2.82 -0.04 2.76
N ALA A 51 3.07 -1.34 2.99
CA ALA A 51 2.22 -2.18 3.83
C ALA A 51 2.09 -1.61 5.26
N VAL A 52 3.21 -1.21 5.88
CA VAL A 52 3.23 -0.60 7.21
C VAL A 52 2.41 0.69 7.24
N GLY A 53 2.51 1.51 6.18
CA GLY A 53 1.69 2.73 6.05
C GLY A 53 0.20 2.44 6.01
N LEU A 54 -0.21 1.48 5.17
CA LEU A 54 -1.61 1.09 5.02
C LEU A 54 -2.19 0.57 6.35
N VAL A 55 -1.45 -0.31 7.03
CA VAL A 55 -1.86 -0.90 8.31
C VAL A 55 -1.87 0.14 9.43
N GLY A 56 -0.85 1.00 9.52
CA GLY A 56 -0.76 2.04 10.53
C GLY A 56 -1.90 3.04 10.44
N VAL A 57 -2.23 3.49 9.23
CA VAL A 57 -3.36 4.40 9.01
C VAL A 57 -4.70 3.69 9.25
N ALA A 58 -4.87 2.46 8.78
CA ALA A 58 -6.10 1.67 9.00
C ALA A 58 -6.34 1.32 10.48
N TYR A 59 -5.28 1.21 11.27
CA TYR A 59 -5.37 1.06 12.73
C TYR A 59 -5.74 2.39 13.39
N ALA A 60 -5.01 3.46 13.04
CA ALA A 60 -5.21 4.78 13.66
C ALA A 60 -6.59 5.38 13.38
N SER A 61 -7.17 5.11 12.21
CA SER A 61 -8.52 5.57 11.84
C SER A 61 -9.62 5.02 12.75
N ARG A 62 -9.36 3.91 13.45
CA ARG A 62 -10.30 3.29 14.39
C ARG A 62 -10.25 3.91 15.78
N VAL A 63 -9.23 4.72 16.08
CA VAL A 63 -9.01 5.29 17.41
C VAL A 63 -9.57 6.70 17.49
N SER A 64 -8.99 7.64 16.75
CA SER A 64 -9.49 9.02 16.67
C SER A 64 -8.82 9.79 15.51
N PRO A 65 -9.43 10.90 15.03
CA PRO A 65 -8.83 11.74 13.99
C PRO A 65 -7.43 12.28 14.38
N THR A 66 -7.24 12.66 15.65
CA THR A 66 -5.95 13.15 16.16
C THR A 66 -4.87 12.08 16.12
N VAL A 67 -5.20 10.84 16.50
CA VAL A 67 -4.28 9.69 16.42
C VAL A 67 -3.94 9.38 14.97
N MET A 68 -4.87 9.57 14.03
CA MET A 68 -4.63 9.40 12.60
C MET A 68 -3.57 10.37 12.07
N MET A 69 -3.61 11.64 12.49
CA MET A 69 -2.60 12.64 12.13
C MET A 69 -1.23 12.29 12.73
N ALA A 70 -1.19 11.90 14.01
CA ALA A 70 0.03 11.48 14.68
C ALA A 70 0.64 10.22 14.04
N ALA A 71 -0.20 9.25 13.68
CA ALA A 71 0.23 8.05 12.97
C ALA A 71 0.80 8.40 11.60
N ALA A 72 0.18 9.29 10.83
CA ALA A 72 0.70 9.71 9.53
C ALA A 72 2.12 10.29 9.65
N MET A 73 2.33 11.23 10.59
CA MET A 73 3.64 11.82 10.85
C MET A 73 4.65 10.82 11.39
N GLY A 74 4.27 10.01 12.38
CA GLY A 74 5.13 8.99 12.98
C GLY A 74 5.57 7.93 11.97
N THR A 75 4.66 7.47 11.12
CA THR A 75 4.98 6.50 10.07
C THR A 75 5.90 7.12 9.02
N PHE A 76 5.71 8.40 8.67
CA PHE A 76 6.59 9.10 7.75
C PHE A 76 8.02 9.26 8.31
N LEU A 77 8.15 9.59 9.60
CA LEU A 77 9.45 9.68 10.24
C LEU A 77 10.15 8.32 10.32
N ALA A 78 9.41 7.27 10.70
CA ALA A 78 9.93 5.90 10.72
C ALA A 78 10.40 5.46 9.31
N LYS A 79 9.63 5.82 8.28
CA LYS A 79 9.98 5.61 6.88
C LYS A 79 11.32 6.27 6.50
N ILE A 80 11.53 7.53 6.86
CA ILE A 80 12.81 8.20 6.62
C ILE A 80 13.95 7.48 7.34
N ALA A 81 13.78 7.13 8.62
CA ALA A 81 14.79 6.42 9.39
C ALA A 81 15.16 5.06 8.76
N ILE A 82 14.15 4.30 8.32
CA ILE A 82 14.35 3.02 7.62
C ILE A 82 15.15 3.24 6.32
N LEU A 83 14.82 4.27 5.52
CA LEU A 83 15.56 4.54 4.29
C LEU A 83 17.03 4.88 4.56
N ILE A 84 17.32 5.67 5.60
CA ILE A 84 18.70 5.99 5.99
C ILE A 84 19.44 4.70 6.35
N ILE A 85 18.87 3.86 7.21
CA ILE A 85 19.48 2.59 7.63
C ILE A 85 19.73 1.69 6.42
N VAL A 86 18.73 1.53 5.54
CA VAL A 86 18.84 0.68 4.36
C VAL A 86 19.93 1.20 3.42
N LEU A 87 19.92 2.50 3.08
CA LEU A 87 20.90 3.08 2.16
C LEU A 87 22.33 3.05 2.70
N GLU A 88 22.52 3.27 4.00
CA GLU A 88 23.85 3.14 4.64
C GLU A 88 24.29 1.68 4.71
N SER A 89 23.39 0.73 5.00
CA SER A 89 23.75 -0.69 5.11
C SER A 89 24.26 -1.31 3.81
N VAL A 90 23.82 -0.78 2.67
CA VAL A 90 24.21 -1.25 1.33
C VAL A 90 25.34 -0.41 0.72
N ARG A 91 25.79 0.63 1.43
CA ARG A 91 26.84 1.53 0.97
C ARG A 91 28.17 0.79 0.92
N GLY A 92 28.76 0.71 -0.28
CA GLY A 92 30.04 0.00 -0.50
C GLY A 92 29.92 -1.50 -0.79
N VAL A 93 28.71 -2.08 -0.77
CA VAL A 93 28.49 -3.47 -1.19
C VAL A 93 28.54 -3.55 -2.71
N THR A 94 29.45 -4.35 -3.27
CA THR A 94 29.62 -4.53 -4.72
C THR A 94 28.81 -5.70 -5.29
N ALA A 95 28.21 -6.53 -4.42
CA ALA A 95 27.48 -7.75 -4.81
C ALA A 95 26.10 -7.49 -5.44
N TRP A 96 25.65 -6.24 -5.55
CA TRP A 96 24.32 -5.87 -6.01
C TRP A 96 24.38 -4.66 -6.96
N SER A 97 23.33 -4.46 -7.77
CA SER A 97 23.22 -3.33 -8.71
C SER A 97 22.36 -2.20 -8.12
N PRO A 98 22.95 -1.04 -7.75
CA PRO A 98 22.21 0.11 -7.24
C PRO A 98 21.19 0.66 -8.25
N ARG A 99 21.48 0.53 -9.56
CA ARG A 99 20.59 0.96 -10.64
C ARG A 99 19.34 0.08 -10.73
N ALA A 100 19.50 -1.24 -10.63
CA ALA A 100 18.37 -2.16 -10.64
C ALA A 100 17.49 -1.96 -9.40
N PHE A 101 18.12 -1.74 -8.25
CA PHE A 101 17.43 -1.39 -7.01
C PHE A 101 16.61 -0.10 -7.16
N SER A 102 17.22 1.02 -7.55
CA SER A 102 16.54 2.31 -7.60
C SER A 102 15.40 2.31 -8.62
N LEU A 103 15.59 1.71 -9.80
CA LEU A 103 14.53 1.56 -10.80
C LEU A 103 13.37 0.73 -10.27
N THR A 104 13.65 -0.38 -9.58
CA THR A 104 12.59 -1.22 -8.99
C THR A 104 11.84 -0.48 -7.90
N VAL A 105 12.53 0.29 -7.06
CA VAL A 105 11.89 1.12 -6.02
C VAL A 105 10.98 2.18 -6.62
N ILE A 106 11.43 2.90 -7.66
CA ILE A 106 10.64 3.93 -8.34
C ILE A 106 9.39 3.31 -8.99
N LEU A 107 9.57 2.29 -9.82
CA LEU A 107 8.47 1.65 -10.54
C LEU A 107 7.49 0.96 -9.59
N GLY A 108 8.00 0.27 -8.56
CA GLY A 108 7.19 -0.36 -7.54
C GLY A 108 6.38 0.65 -6.72
N THR A 109 6.97 1.80 -6.39
CA THR A 109 6.29 2.89 -5.68
C THR A 109 5.16 3.48 -6.53
N ILE A 110 5.41 3.73 -7.83
CA ILE A 110 4.38 4.23 -8.75
C ILE A 110 3.25 3.20 -8.87
N ALA A 111 3.58 1.93 -9.09
CA ALA A 111 2.60 0.85 -9.20
C ALA A 111 1.73 0.74 -7.96
N TRP A 112 2.36 0.75 -6.78
CA TRP A 112 1.65 0.68 -5.51
C TRP A 112 0.73 1.88 -5.35
N THR A 113 1.25 3.09 -5.55
CA THR A 113 0.49 4.33 -5.38
C THR A 113 -0.73 4.37 -6.31
N ILE A 114 -0.59 3.95 -7.56
CA ILE A 114 -1.72 3.86 -8.50
C ILE A 114 -2.74 2.82 -8.05
N GLY A 115 -2.29 1.64 -7.59
CA GLY A 115 -3.16 0.59 -7.09
C GLY A 115 -3.95 1.03 -5.84
N GLU A 116 -3.25 1.63 -4.89
CA GLU A 116 -3.81 2.19 -3.66
C GLU A 116 -4.80 3.32 -3.96
N ALA A 117 -4.44 4.28 -4.81
CA ALA A 117 -5.32 5.38 -5.22
C ALA A 117 -6.60 4.87 -5.90
N ARG A 118 -6.49 3.92 -6.83
CA ARG A 118 -7.67 3.31 -7.48
C ARG A 118 -8.57 2.57 -6.49
N ALA A 119 -7.98 1.90 -5.52
CA ALA A 119 -8.73 1.19 -4.49
C ALA A 119 -9.48 2.16 -3.57
N PHE A 120 -8.81 3.24 -3.14
CA PHE A 120 -9.45 4.31 -2.36
C PHE A 120 -10.58 5.01 -3.10
N MET A 121 -10.41 5.28 -4.40
CA MET A 121 -11.47 5.87 -5.22
C MET A 121 -12.71 4.97 -5.28
N LYS A 122 -12.54 3.64 -5.41
CA LYS A 122 -13.67 2.69 -5.42
C LYS A 122 -14.40 2.62 -4.07
N LEU A 123 -13.72 2.84 -2.95
CA LEU A 123 -14.31 2.79 -1.61
C LEU A 123 -15.21 3.99 -1.29
N ARG A 124 -14.92 5.17 -1.85
CA ARG A 124 -15.71 6.39 -1.65
C ARG A 124 -17.09 6.38 -2.34
N ILE A 125 -17.35 5.44 -3.24
CA ILE A 125 -18.58 5.39 -4.06
C ILE A 125 -19.67 4.53 -3.40
N LEU A 126 -19.34 3.73 -2.36
CA LEU A 126 -20.32 2.94 -1.61
C LEU A 126 -20.90 3.72 -0.41
N TYR A 127 -21.13 5.02 -0.59
CA TYR A 127 -21.81 5.90 0.37
C TYR A 127 -23.32 5.92 0.08
N VAL A 128 -23.91 4.74 -0.09
CA VAL A 128 -25.35 4.56 0.10
C VAL A 128 -25.46 4.05 1.53
N ASP A 129 -25.85 4.91 2.45
CA ASP A 129 -26.54 4.44 3.65
C ASP A 129 -27.70 3.57 3.13
N PRO A 130 -27.76 2.27 3.42
CA PRO A 130 -29.02 1.57 3.24
C PRO A 130 -29.98 2.29 4.19
N GLU A 131 -30.79 3.21 3.66
CA GLU A 131 -31.98 3.66 4.37
C GLU A 131 -32.62 2.38 4.90
N PRO A 132 -32.86 2.26 6.22
CA PRO A 132 -33.58 1.13 6.73
C PRO A 132 -34.87 1.14 5.93
N SER A 133 -35.05 0.11 5.10
CA SER A 133 -36.23 -0.06 4.31
C SER A 133 -37.38 -0.07 5.31
N ARG A 134 -38.02 1.10 5.50
CA ARG A 134 -39.28 1.18 6.23
C ARG A 134 -40.17 0.21 5.51
N SER A 135 -40.38 -0.93 6.16
CA SER A 135 -41.26 -1.95 5.63
C SER A 135 -42.56 -1.23 5.27
N VAL A 136 -43.05 -1.47 4.05
CA VAL A 136 -44.25 -0.83 3.51
C VAL A 136 -45.48 -1.04 4.43
N GLY A 137 -45.38 -1.91 5.44
CA GLY A 137 -46.38 -2.12 6.49
C GLY A 137 -46.49 -1.04 7.58
N GLU A 138 -45.48 -0.20 7.83
CA GLU A 138 -45.59 0.86 8.86
C GLU A 138 -46.34 2.10 8.36
N ARG A 139 -46.20 2.45 7.07
CA ARG A 139 -46.93 3.58 6.47
C ARG A 139 -48.44 3.36 6.43
N ALA A 140 -48.88 2.12 6.24
CA ALA A 140 -50.29 1.74 6.21
C ALA A 140 -50.98 1.78 7.60
N LYS A 141 -50.21 1.94 8.69
CA LYS A 141 -50.72 2.04 10.05
C LYS A 141 -50.89 3.51 10.50
N ASP A 142 -50.11 4.41 9.93
CA ASP A 142 -50.16 5.86 10.20
C ASP A 142 -51.30 6.56 9.45
N GLU A 143 -51.66 6.05 8.26
CA GLU A 143 -52.78 6.57 7.45
C GLU A 143 -54.17 6.08 7.92
N ARG A 144 -54.23 5.25 8.97
CA ARG A 144 -55.47 4.74 9.59
C ARG A 144 -55.67 5.19 11.04
N VAL A 145 -54.97 6.24 11.47
CA VAL A 145 -55.20 6.94 12.75
C VAL A 145 -55.60 8.37 12.42
#